data_AF-A0AAX0L5L1-F1
#
_entry.id   AF-A0AAX0L5L1-F1
#
_cell.length_a   1.000
_cell.length_b   1.000
_cell.length_c   1.000
_cell.angle_alpha   90.00
_cell.angle_beta   90.00
_cell.angle_gamma   90.00
#
_symmetry.space_group_name_H-M   'P 1'
#
loop_
_entity.id
_entity.type
_entity.pdbx_description
1 polymer ?
#
loop_
_entity_poly.entity_id
_entity_poly.type
_entity_poly.pdbx_seq_one_letter_code
_entity_poly.pdbx_strand_id
1 'polypeptide(L)'
;MLGLINRSIQNFLTDTHGVEVWRRVAARLGLSAAGFEPMLKYEKGQSLKLIEAACAELGRSRTDLLEDLGTYLATREPVRRLLRYGGCDYTDFLNTLDDLHDRARMALADLDLPELSLETLDDGEYRLRVAGRLPGWATVFAGILRAMADDYGVLALIESEENGEIVSIRLLDSSYAKGRNFALSRPLEGNL
;
A
#
# COMPACT_ATOMS: atom_id res chain seq x y z
N MET A 1 -8.53 -15.26 -7.45
CA MET A 1 -7.95 -13.92 -7.27
C MET A 1 -6.85 -13.74 -8.28
N LEU A 2 -6.70 -12.57 -8.91
CA LEU A 2 -5.59 -12.33 -9.84
C LEU A 2 -4.24 -12.51 -9.13
N GLY A 3 -3.29 -13.07 -9.85
CA GLY A 3 -1.93 -13.34 -9.38
C GLY A 3 -1.15 -12.07 -9.06
N LEU A 4 -1.62 -10.90 -9.48
CA LEU A 4 -1.00 -9.61 -9.22
C LEU A 4 -0.75 -9.39 -7.71
N ILE A 5 -1.71 -9.73 -6.84
CA ILE A 5 -1.53 -9.59 -5.38
C ILE A 5 -0.41 -10.51 -4.88
N ASN A 6 -0.44 -11.78 -5.27
CA ASN A 6 0.59 -12.75 -4.90
C ASN A 6 1.97 -12.35 -5.46
N ARG A 7 2.00 -11.79 -6.67
CA ARG A 7 3.23 -11.32 -7.31
C ARG A 7 3.79 -10.10 -6.58
N SER A 8 2.94 -9.19 -6.11
CA SER A 8 3.37 -8.07 -5.28
C SER A 8 4.01 -8.54 -3.97
N ILE A 9 3.43 -9.54 -3.31
CA ILE A 9 4.00 -10.14 -2.10
C ILE A 9 5.35 -10.81 -2.42
N GLN A 10 5.44 -11.58 -3.52
CA GLN A 10 6.70 -12.17 -3.98
C GLN A 10 7.78 -11.11 -4.22
N ASN A 11 7.45 -10.03 -4.93
CA ASN A 11 8.38 -8.94 -5.23
C ASN A 11 8.84 -8.26 -3.94
N PHE A 12 7.92 -7.99 -3.00
CA PHE A 12 8.26 -7.47 -1.67
C PHE A 12 9.26 -8.37 -0.94
N LEU A 13 9.01 -9.68 -0.88
CA LEU A 13 9.92 -10.61 -0.21
C LEU A 13 11.29 -10.65 -0.90
N THR A 14 11.31 -10.62 -2.23
CA THR A 14 12.54 -10.69 -3.01
C THR A 14 13.36 -9.42 -2.89
N ASP A 15 12.73 -8.25 -3.01
CA ASP A 15 13.39 -6.95 -3.04
C ASP A 15 13.84 -6.51 -1.64
N THR A 16 13.04 -6.78 -0.61
CA THR A 16 13.31 -6.33 0.78
C THR A 16 14.12 -7.34 1.57
N HIS A 17 13.88 -8.65 1.38
CA HIS A 17 14.48 -9.71 2.18
C HIS A 17 15.38 -10.67 1.40
N GLY A 18 15.47 -10.49 0.08
CA GLY A 18 16.33 -11.26 -0.81
C GLY A 18 15.66 -12.50 -1.40
N VAL A 19 16.17 -12.91 -2.56
CA VAL A 19 15.64 -14.04 -3.34
C VAL A 19 15.63 -15.37 -2.59
N GLU A 20 16.56 -15.58 -1.65
CA GLU A 20 16.63 -16.83 -0.90
C GLU A 20 15.47 -16.97 0.11
N VAL A 21 15.00 -15.86 0.70
CA VAL A 21 13.80 -15.86 1.55
C VAL A 21 12.59 -16.28 0.72
N TRP A 22 12.40 -15.67 -0.46
CA TRP A 22 11.33 -16.06 -1.38
C TRP A 22 11.39 -17.55 -1.74
N ARG A 23 12.57 -18.09 -2.08
CA ARG A 23 12.73 -19.52 -2.43
C ARG A 23 12.31 -20.45 -1.29
N ARG A 24 12.68 -20.14 -0.04
CA ARG A 24 12.29 -20.96 1.12
C ARG A 24 10.79 -20.90 1.39
N VAL A 25 10.19 -19.71 1.29
CA VAL A 25 8.74 -19.53 1.39
C VAL A 25 8.00 -20.31 0.29
N ALA A 26 8.45 -20.20 -0.96
CA ALA A 26 7.87 -20.92 -2.10
C ALA A 26 7.98 -22.43 -1.93
N ALA A 27 9.15 -22.94 -1.54
CA ALA A 27 9.38 -24.37 -1.29
C ALA A 27 8.47 -24.91 -0.18
N ARG A 28 8.30 -24.17 0.92
CA ARG A 28 7.41 -24.55 2.03
C ARG A 28 5.95 -24.71 1.61
N LEU A 29 5.52 -23.94 0.61
CA LEU A 29 4.15 -23.95 0.08
C LEU A 29 3.99 -24.85 -1.15
N GLY A 30 5.04 -25.54 -1.60
CA GLY A 30 5.03 -26.33 -2.82
C GLY A 30 4.84 -25.48 -4.09
N LEU A 31 5.22 -24.21 -4.05
CA LEU A 31 5.12 -23.28 -5.17
C LEU A 31 6.39 -23.32 -6.04
N SER A 32 6.25 -22.98 -7.31
CA SER A 32 7.39 -22.77 -8.21
C SER A 32 8.23 -21.58 -7.74
N ALA A 33 9.57 -21.71 -7.79
CA ALA A 33 10.49 -20.62 -7.50
C ALA A 33 10.37 -19.44 -8.49
N ALA A 34 9.85 -19.69 -9.70
CA ALA A 34 9.51 -18.63 -10.67
C ALA A 34 8.39 -17.71 -10.15
N GLY A 35 7.53 -18.26 -9.29
CA GLY A 35 6.47 -17.55 -8.58
C GLY A 35 5.21 -17.33 -9.41
N PHE A 36 4.61 -16.15 -9.24
CA PHE A 36 3.26 -15.88 -9.71
C PHE A 36 3.25 -15.12 -11.03
N GLU A 37 2.34 -15.53 -11.92
CA GLU A 37 2.00 -14.82 -13.15
C GLU A 37 0.88 -13.79 -12.85
N PRO A 38 1.11 -12.48 -13.06
CA PRO A 38 0.20 -11.43 -12.60
C PRO A 38 -1.25 -11.58 -13.09
N MET A 39 -1.42 -12.03 -14.33
CA MET A 39 -2.72 -12.08 -15.02
C MET A 39 -3.43 -13.44 -14.89
N LEU A 40 -2.82 -14.43 -14.23
CA LEU A 40 -3.46 -15.71 -13.96
C LEU A 40 -4.29 -15.67 -12.68
N LYS A 41 -5.32 -16.52 -12.59
CA LYS A 41 -6.16 -16.64 -11.40
C LYS A 41 -5.61 -17.74 -10.48
N TYR A 42 -5.49 -17.42 -9.20
CA TYR A 42 -5.07 -18.33 -8.14
C TYR A 42 -6.17 -18.50 -7.08
N GLU A 43 -6.05 -19.55 -6.26
CA GLU A 43 -6.94 -19.81 -5.14
C GLU A 43 -6.98 -18.63 -4.16
N LYS A 44 -8.18 -18.31 -3.65
CA LYS A 44 -8.39 -17.14 -2.78
C LYS A 44 -7.58 -17.20 -1.48
N GLY A 45 -7.33 -18.40 -0.94
CA GLY A 45 -6.53 -18.58 0.28
C GLY A 45 -5.01 -18.53 0.05
N GLN A 46 -4.54 -18.44 -1.20
CA GLN A 46 -3.11 -18.52 -1.50
C GLN A 46 -2.31 -17.35 -0.91
N SER A 47 -2.85 -16.13 -0.93
CA SER A 47 -2.15 -14.98 -0.31
C SER A 47 -2.04 -15.10 1.20
N LEU A 48 -3.06 -15.63 1.87
CA LEU A 48 -3.01 -15.85 3.32
C LEU A 48 -1.92 -16.86 3.68
N LYS A 49 -1.89 -18.01 2.99
CA LYS A 49 -0.83 -19.02 3.16
C LYS A 49 0.56 -18.44 2.88
N LEU A 50 0.65 -17.57 1.87
CA LEU A 50 1.90 -16.91 1.50
C LEU A 50 2.41 -15.95 2.59
N ILE A 51 1.52 -15.13 3.14
CA ILE A 51 1.83 -14.22 4.25
C ILE A 51 2.21 -15.02 5.51
N GLU A 52 1.45 -16.07 5.86
CA GLU A 52 1.76 -16.92 7.02
C GLU A 52 3.12 -17.60 6.91
N ALA A 53 3.45 -18.14 5.72
CA ALA A 53 4.75 -18.75 5.47
C ALA A 53 5.89 -17.71 5.54
N ALA A 54 5.67 -16.50 5.01
CA ALA A 54 6.63 -15.41 5.10
C ALA A 54 6.86 -14.94 6.54
N CYS A 55 5.81 -14.78 7.34
CA CYS A 55 5.92 -14.46 8.77
C CYS A 55 6.74 -15.51 9.51
N ALA A 56 6.46 -16.80 9.27
CA ALA A 56 7.17 -17.89 9.92
C ALA A 56 8.65 -17.97 9.50
N GLU A 57 8.96 -17.66 8.24
CA GLU A 57 10.34 -17.62 7.74
C GLU A 57 11.13 -16.43 8.30
N LEU A 58 10.50 -15.26 8.42
CA LEU A 58 11.14 -14.04 8.88
C LEU A 58 11.13 -13.87 10.41
N GLY A 59 10.35 -14.69 11.14
CA GLY A 59 10.17 -14.54 12.58
C GLY A 59 9.44 -13.25 12.97
N ARG A 60 8.57 -12.73 12.11
CA ARG A 60 7.87 -11.44 12.30
C ARG A 60 6.38 -11.63 12.52
N SER A 61 5.77 -10.65 13.18
CA SER A 61 4.31 -10.61 13.31
C SER A 61 3.67 -10.34 11.94
N ARG A 62 2.42 -10.80 11.79
CA ARG A 62 1.64 -10.52 10.58
C ARG A 62 1.41 -9.02 10.38
N THR A 63 1.20 -8.28 11.47
CA THR A 63 0.99 -6.84 11.44
C THR A 63 2.19 -6.12 10.84
N ASP A 64 3.40 -6.39 11.35
CA ASP A 64 4.61 -5.73 10.87
C ASP A 64 4.88 -6.05 9.39
N LEU A 65 4.66 -7.30 8.97
CA LEU A 65 4.87 -7.71 7.59
C LEU A 65 3.89 -7.02 6.63
N LEU A 66 2.62 -6.91 7.02
CA LEU A 66 1.58 -6.28 6.20
C LEU A 66 1.76 -4.77 6.12
N GLU A 67 2.20 -4.14 7.20
CA GLU A 67 2.52 -2.71 7.20
C GLU A 67 3.70 -2.40 6.27
N ASP A 68 4.78 -3.17 6.37
CA ASP A 68 5.94 -3.04 5.47
C ASP A 68 5.59 -3.33 4.02
N LEU A 69 4.71 -4.31 3.78
CA LEU A 69 4.19 -4.59 2.44
C LEU A 69 3.45 -3.36 1.87
N GLY A 70 2.62 -2.71 2.69
CA GLY A 70 1.94 -1.47 2.33
C GLY A 70 2.91 -0.35 1.96
N THR A 71 3.89 -0.10 2.82
CA THR A 71 4.96 0.88 2.58
C THR A 71 5.71 0.56 1.29
N TYR A 72 6.12 -0.69 1.09
CA TYR A 72 6.79 -1.14 -0.14
C TYR A 72 5.94 -0.89 -1.38
N LEU A 73 4.65 -1.21 -1.35
CA LEU A 73 3.73 -0.99 -2.48
C LEU A 73 3.66 0.48 -2.87
N ALA A 74 3.61 1.40 -1.91
CA ALA A 74 3.59 2.84 -2.17
C ALA A 74 4.89 3.35 -2.81
N THR A 75 6.02 2.64 -2.67
CA THR A 75 7.27 2.98 -3.38
C THR A 75 7.29 2.54 -4.85
N ARG A 76 6.32 1.72 -5.28
CA ARG A 76 6.29 1.20 -6.65
C ARG A 76 5.62 2.19 -7.58
N GLU A 77 6.40 2.75 -8.50
CA GLU A 77 5.98 3.81 -9.43
C GLU A 77 4.58 3.64 -10.06
N PRO A 78 4.14 2.47 -10.55
CA PRO A 78 2.77 2.31 -11.03
C PRO A 78 1.70 2.53 -9.95
N VAL A 79 1.91 1.99 -8.75
CA VAL A 79 1.00 2.14 -7.60
C VAL A 79 1.07 3.56 -7.07
N ARG A 80 2.27 4.11 -6.89
CA ARG A 80 2.50 5.48 -6.45
C ARG A 80 1.82 6.50 -7.35
N ARG A 81 1.92 6.33 -8.68
CA ARG A 81 1.24 7.21 -9.66
C ARG A 81 -0.29 7.07 -9.58
N LEU A 82 -0.81 5.86 -9.39
CA LEU A 82 -2.24 5.65 -9.19
C LEU A 82 -2.73 6.35 -7.92
N LEU A 83 -1.97 6.30 -6.83
CA LEU A 83 -2.28 6.98 -5.57
C LEU A 83 -2.17 8.52 -5.71
N ARG A 84 -1.14 9.03 -6.39
CA ARG A 84 -0.94 10.47 -6.63
C ARG A 84 -1.91 11.09 -7.63
N TYR A 85 -2.59 10.30 -8.45
CA TYR A 85 -3.61 10.81 -9.37
C TYR A 85 -4.77 11.50 -8.61
N GLY A 86 -4.90 11.24 -7.31
CA GLY A 86 -5.97 11.72 -6.45
C GLY A 86 -5.89 13.17 -5.97
N GLY A 87 -4.74 13.86 -5.99
CA GLY A 87 -4.70 15.15 -5.31
C GLY A 87 -3.43 15.97 -5.43
N CYS A 88 -3.55 17.27 -5.16
CA CYS A 88 -2.41 18.18 -5.12
C CYS A 88 -1.67 18.09 -3.77
N ASP A 89 -2.40 17.75 -2.71
CA ASP A 89 -1.91 17.56 -1.35
C ASP A 89 -2.41 16.26 -0.71
N TYR A 90 -2.00 16.01 0.55
CA TYR A 90 -2.35 14.78 1.26
C TYR A 90 -3.84 14.68 1.57
N THR A 91 -4.52 15.79 1.87
CA THR A 91 -5.96 15.80 2.16
C THR A 91 -6.77 15.50 0.90
N ASP A 92 -6.41 16.10 -0.24
CA ASP A 92 -6.99 15.74 -1.54
C ASP A 92 -6.80 14.25 -1.82
N PHE A 93 -5.57 13.73 -1.62
CA PHE A 93 -5.29 12.31 -1.78
C PHE A 93 -6.23 11.45 -0.91
N LEU A 94 -6.38 11.75 0.39
CA LEU A 94 -7.29 11.02 1.28
C LEU A 94 -8.71 11.00 0.70
N ASN A 95 -9.24 12.16 0.31
CA ASN A 95 -10.61 12.29 -0.23
C ASN A 95 -10.86 11.47 -1.50
N THR A 96 -9.81 11.09 -2.23
CA THR A 96 -9.93 10.25 -3.43
C THR A 96 -9.75 8.75 -3.21
N LEU A 97 -9.55 8.32 -1.95
CA LEU A 97 -9.39 6.90 -1.63
C LEU A 97 -10.66 6.10 -1.92
N ASP A 98 -11.84 6.68 -1.72
CA ASP A 98 -13.14 6.03 -1.97
C ASP A 98 -13.24 5.55 -3.43
N ASP A 99 -12.75 6.37 -4.35
CA ASP A 99 -12.73 6.09 -5.78
C ASP A 99 -11.62 5.11 -6.20
N LEU A 100 -10.67 4.76 -5.31
CA LEU A 100 -9.52 3.92 -5.68
C LEU A 100 -9.95 2.52 -6.11
N HIS A 101 -10.94 1.94 -5.44
CA HIS A 101 -11.49 0.64 -5.78
C HIS A 101 -12.03 0.63 -7.20
N ASP A 102 -12.86 1.61 -7.54
CA ASP A 102 -13.50 1.73 -8.85
C ASP A 102 -12.48 2.02 -9.95
N ARG A 103 -11.52 2.93 -9.70
CA ARG A 103 -10.41 3.19 -10.63
C ARG A 103 -9.59 1.93 -10.92
N ALA A 104 -9.29 1.14 -9.89
CA ALA A 104 -8.54 -0.11 -10.05
C ALA A 104 -9.33 -1.13 -10.88
N ARG A 105 -10.65 -1.25 -10.68
CA ARG A 105 -11.50 -2.18 -11.45
C ARG A 105 -11.72 -1.76 -12.89
N MET A 106 -11.71 -0.46 -13.19
CA MET A 106 -11.71 0.03 -14.57
C MET A 106 -10.48 -0.44 -15.36
N ALA A 107 -9.32 -0.53 -14.70
CA ALA A 107 -8.09 -1.04 -15.31
C ALA A 107 -8.00 -2.57 -15.29
N LEU A 108 -8.41 -3.21 -14.19
CA LEU A 108 -8.29 -4.64 -13.94
C LEU A 108 -9.54 -5.17 -13.20
N ALA A 109 -10.56 -5.55 -13.95
CA ALA A 109 -11.87 -5.95 -13.41
C ALA A 109 -11.84 -7.12 -12.41
N ASP A 110 -10.86 -8.02 -12.53
CA ASP A 110 -10.70 -9.21 -11.68
C ASP A 110 -9.78 -8.99 -10.46
N LEU A 111 -9.31 -7.75 -10.22
CA LEU A 111 -8.47 -7.41 -9.06
C LEU A 111 -9.32 -7.34 -7.79
N ASP A 112 -8.95 -8.15 -6.79
CA ASP A 112 -9.66 -8.26 -5.51
C ASP A 112 -9.12 -7.23 -4.50
N LEU A 113 -9.35 -5.94 -4.79
CA LEU A 113 -9.00 -4.82 -3.90
C LEU A 113 -10.16 -4.56 -2.92
N PRO A 114 -9.91 -4.19 -1.65
CA PRO A 114 -10.98 -3.83 -0.72
C PRO A 114 -11.73 -2.59 -1.21
N GLU A 115 -12.98 -2.45 -0.77
CA GLU A 115 -13.71 -1.20 -0.85
C GLU A 115 -13.20 -0.26 0.24
N LEU A 116 -13.05 1.01 -0.11
CA LEU A 116 -12.56 2.05 0.79
C LEU A 116 -13.66 3.08 1.01
N SER A 117 -13.80 3.53 2.25
CA SER A 117 -14.71 4.62 2.60
C SER A 117 -14.07 5.51 3.66
N LEU A 118 -13.82 6.76 3.31
CA LEU A 118 -13.23 7.76 4.18
C LEU A 118 -14.33 8.56 4.87
N GLU A 119 -14.28 8.56 6.19
CA GLU A 119 -15.04 9.47 7.04
C GLU A 119 -14.12 10.62 7.47
N THR A 120 -14.53 11.86 7.19
CA THR A 120 -13.85 13.06 7.71
C THR A 120 -14.48 13.43 9.05
N LEU A 121 -13.65 13.56 10.07
CA LEU A 121 -14.01 14.00 11.40
C LEU A 121 -13.53 15.46 11.60
N ASP A 122 -13.73 16.01 12.80
CA ASP A 122 -13.27 17.36 13.14
C ASP A 122 -11.73 17.43 13.28
N ASP A 123 -11.17 18.63 13.21
CA ASP A 123 -9.76 18.94 13.51
C ASP A 123 -8.69 18.15 12.71
N GLY A 124 -8.98 17.78 11.46
CA GLY A 124 -8.02 17.08 10.60
C GLY A 124 -7.87 15.60 10.95
N GLU A 125 -8.88 15.03 11.61
CA GLU A 125 -9.02 13.61 11.85
C GLU A 125 -9.84 12.94 10.75
N TYR A 126 -9.45 11.73 10.39
CA TYR A 126 -10.12 10.90 9.40
C TYR A 126 -10.16 9.45 9.85
N ARG A 127 -11.18 8.71 9.42
CA ARG A 127 -11.25 7.26 9.53
C ARG A 127 -11.45 6.64 8.17
N LEU A 128 -10.52 5.79 7.77
CA LEU A 128 -10.65 4.98 6.57
C LEU A 128 -11.20 3.62 6.95
N ARG A 129 -12.42 3.31 6.51
CA ARG A 129 -12.96 1.95 6.53
C ARG A 129 -12.43 1.19 5.31
N VAL A 130 -11.94 -0.02 5.56
CA VAL A 130 -11.33 -0.91 4.58
C VAL A 130 -12.08 -2.23 4.58
N ALA A 131 -13.04 -2.37 3.67
CA ALA A 131 -13.88 -3.55 3.54
C ALA A 131 -13.29 -4.52 2.50
N GLY A 132 -12.50 -5.47 2.99
CA GLY A 132 -11.85 -6.49 2.15
C GLY A 132 -12.31 -7.91 2.46
N ARG A 133 -12.24 -8.80 1.46
CA ARG A 133 -12.55 -10.23 1.66
C ARG A 133 -11.51 -10.97 2.49
N LEU A 134 -10.28 -10.45 2.52
CA LEU A 134 -9.14 -11.02 3.24
C LEU A 134 -8.79 -10.12 4.43
N PRO A 135 -8.48 -10.67 5.61
CA PRO A 135 -8.10 -9.85 6.75
C PRO A 135 -6.73 -9.18 6.57
N GLY A 136 -6.55 -8.02 7.19
CA GLY A 136 -5.27 -7.30 7.25
C GLY A 136 -5.08 -6.20 6.20
N TRP A 137 -6.10 -5.94 5.37
CA TRP A 137 -6.05 -4.81 4.44
C TRP A 137 -5.90 -3.46 5.14
N ALA A 138 -6.53 -3.24 6.30
CA ALA A 138 -6.34 -2.00 7.06
C ALA A 138 -4.85 -1.77 7.41
N THR A 139 -4.13 -2.81 7.82
CA THR A 139 -2.69 -2.72 8.10
C THR A 139 -1.86 -2.43 6.85
N VAL A 140 -2.21 -3.05 5.71
CA VAL A 140 -1.57 -2.71 4.42
C VAL A 140 -1.82 -1.25 4.05
N PHE A 141 -3.05 -0.77 4.21
CA PHE A 141 -3.38 0.63 3.94
C PHE A 141 -2.71 1.58 4.92
N ALA A 142 -2.55 1.22 6.20
CA ALA A 142 -1.79 2.03 7.15
C ALA A 142 -0.34 2.25 6.67
N GLY A 143 0.33 1.22 6.16
CA GLY A 143 1.65 1.34 5.54
C GLY A 143 1.66 2.22 4.27
N ILE A 144 0.66 2.03 3.39
CA ILE A 144 0.50 2.88 2.20
C ILE A 144 0.33 4.35 2.58
N LEU A 145 -0.57 4.63 3.52
CA LEU A 145 -0.90 5.98 3.97
C LEU A 145 0.31 6.67 4.59
N ARG A 146 1.09 5.96 5.43
CA ARG A 146 2.33 6.50 6.01
C ARG A 146 3.35 6.86 4.94
N ALA A 147 3.60 5.94 4.00
CA ALA A 147 4.52 6.19 2.90
C ALA A 147 4.07 7.36 2.01
N MET A 148 2.75 7.49 1.80
CA MET A 148 2.19 8.63 1.05
C MET A 148 2.29 9.94 1.84
N ALA A 149 2.08 9.93 3.17
CA ALA A 149 2.25 11.12 4.00
C ALA A 149 3.68 11.65 3.88
N ASP A 150 4.69 10.77 3.97
CA ASP A 150 6.10 11.11 3.71
C ASP A 150 6.32 11.66 2.29
N ASP A 151 5.65 11.06 1.30
CA ASP A 151 5.73 11.47 -0.11
C ASP A 151 5.16 12.88 -0.35
N TYR A 152 4.13 13.28 0.40
CA TYR A 152 3.58 14.65 0.41
C TYR A 152 4.29 15.58 1.40
N GLY A 153 5.17 15.06 2.25
CA GLY A 153 5.86 15.83 3.29
C GLY A 153 4.94 16.23 4.46
N VAL A 154 3.88 15.46 4.72
CA VAL A 154 2.90 15.71 5.79
C VAL A 154 3.18 14.82 6.99
N LEU A 155 3.10 15.40 8.18
CA LEU A 155 3.18 14.65 9.43
C LEU A 155 1.77 14.16 9.81
N ALA A 156 1.55 12.85 9.80
CA ALA A 156 0.28 12.24 10.17
C ALA A 156 0.51 11.08 11.16
N LEU A 157 -0.33 11.02 12.19
CA LEU A 157 -0.47 9.84 13.04
C LEU A 157 -1.44 8.88 12.35
N ILE A 158 -1.01 7.65 12.09
CA ILE A 158 -1.78 6.66 11.34
C ILE A 158 -1.77 5.35 12.11
N GLU A 159 -2.93 4.84 12.49
CA GLU A 159 -3.07 3.64 13.32
C GLU A 159 -4.17 2.73 12.76
N SER A 160 -3.87 1.45 12.54
CA SER A 160 -4.91 0.47 12.24
C SER A 160 -5.55 -0.02 13.54
N GLU A 161 -6.88 0.01 13.62
CA GLU A 161 -7.63 -0.45 14.79
C GLU A 161 -7.61 -1.98 14.93
N GLU A 162 -7.87 -2.48 16.15
CA GLU A 162 -7.83 -3.92 16.47
C GLU A 162 -8.82 -4.76 15.65
N ASN A 163 -9.90 -4.15 15.15
CA ASN A 163 -10.86 -4.81 14.27
C ASN A 163 -10.28 -5.18 12.89
N GLY A 164 -9.13 -4.61 12.51
CA GLY A 164 -8.47 -4.87 11.24
C GLY A 164 -9.19 -4.33 9.99
N GLU A 165 -10.19 -3.47 10.20
CA GLU A 165 -11.04 -2.89 9.15
C GLU A 165 -10.99 -1.36 9.14
N ILE A 166 -10.51 -0.71 10.19
CA ILE A 166 -10.44 0.75 10.28
C ILE A 166 -8.99 1.21 10.40
N VAL A 167 -8.65 2.28 9.69
CA VAL A 167 -7.42 3.05 9.88
C VAL A 167 -7.77 4.46 10.34
N SER A 168 -7.35 4.82 11.54
CA SER A 168 -7.44 6.18 12.07
C SER A 168 -6.26 7.02 11.58
N ILE A 169 -6.54 8.23 11.11
CA ILE A 169 -5.56 9.16 10.55
C ILE A 169 -5.77 10.52 11.22
N ARG A 170 -4.73 11.09 11.82
CA ARG A 170 -4.75 12.44 12.39
C ARG A 170 -3.61 13.26 11.79
N LEU A 171 -3.95 14.35 11.10
CA LEU A 171 -2.96 15.28 10.59
C LEU A 171 -2.44 16.13 11.74
N LEU A 172 -1.13 16.11 11.96
CA LEU A 172 -0.49 16.97 12.94
C LEU A 172 -0.16 18.29 12.24
N ASP A 173 -0.71 19.39 12.75
CA ASP A 173 -0.73 20.76 12.21
C ASP A 173 0.34 21.03 11.13
N SER A 174 -0.15 21.36 9.93
CA SER A 174 0.60 21.55 8.68
C SER A 174 1.59 22.73 8.70
N SER A 175 1.67 23.46 9.80
CA SER A 175 2.57 24.60 10.01
C SER A 175 4.07 24.26 10.05
N TYR A 176 4.47 22.98 10.03
CA TYR A 176 5.89 22.56 10.00
C TYR A 176 6.37 21.87 8.71
N ALA A 177 5.51 21.66 7.72
CA ALA A 177 5.87 20.97 6.47
C ALA A 177 6.35 21.94 5.38
N LYS A 178 7.62 22.39 5.43
CA LYS A 178 8.30 22.86 4.20
C LYS A 178 8.62 21.64 3.34
N GLY A 179 7.67 21.23 2.50
CA GLY A 179 7.90 20.20 1.48
C GLY A 179 9.13 20.51 0.62
N ARG A 180 9.91 19.49 0.27
CA ARG A 180 11.08 19.66 -0.61
C ARG A 180 10.60 20.23 -1.95
N ASN A 181 11.13 21.39 -2.32
CA ASN A 181 10.85 22.06 -3.58
C ASN A 181 11.13 21.12 -4.77
N PHE A 182 10.10 20.76 -5.53
CA PHE A 182 10.21 20.05 -6.80
C PHE A 182 9.99 21.05 -7.94
N ALA A 183 11.04 21.39 -8.67
CA ALA A 183 10.97 22.26 -9.84
C ALA A 183 10.84 21.43 -11.12
N LEU A 184 9.75 21.64 -11.87
CA LEU A 184 9.47 20.97 -13.15
C LEU A 184 10.17 21.60 -14.37
N SER A 185 11.02 22.61 -14.19
CA SER A 185 11.84 23.18 -15.26
C SER A 185 13.15 23.75 -14.75
N ARG A 186 14.19 23.66 -15.59
CA ARG A 186 15.52 24.25 -15.35
C ARG A 186 15.39 25.77 -15.57
N PRO A 187 15.96 26.64 -14.70
CA PRO A 187 15.94 28.07 -14.94
C PRO A 187 16.65 28.37 -16.25
N LEU A 188 16.00 29.11 -17.15
CA LEU A 188 16.63 29.69 -18.32
C LEU A 188 17.64 30.72 -17.82
N GLU A 189 18.94 30.42 -17.99
CA GLU A 189 20.01 31.42 -17.85
C GLU A 189 19.87 32.43 -19.00
N GLY A 190 19.17 33.53 -18.72
CA GLY A 190 19.17 34.71 -19.58
C GLY A 190 20.43 35.52 -19.33
N ASN A 191 21.42 35.42 -20.23
CA ASN A 191 22.50 36.38 -20.33
C ASN A 191 22.02 37.59 -21.15
N LEU A 192 22.01 38.76 -20.52
CA LEU A 192 22.18 40.06 -21.18
C LEU A 192 23.64 40.46 -21.10
#